data_AF-A0A380DJA5-F1
#
_entry.id   AF-A0A380DJA5-F1
#
_cell.length_a   1.000
_cell.length_b   1.000
_cell.length_c   1.000
_cell.angle_alpha   90.00
_cell.angle_beta   90.00
_cell.angle_gamma   90.00
#
_symmetry.space_group_name_H-M   'P 1'
#
loop_
_entity.id
_entity.type
_entity.pdbx_description
1 polymer ?
#
loop_
_entity_poly.entity_id
_entity_poly.type
_entity_poly.pdbx_seq_one_letter_code
_entity_poly.pdbx_strand_id
1 'polypeptide(L)'
;METLNSINIPKRKEDSHKGDYGKILLIGGSANLGGAIMLAARACVFSGSGLITVATHPTNHSALHSRCPEAMVIDINDTKMLTKMIEMTDSILIGPGLGVDFKGNNAITFLLQNIQPHQNLIVDGDAITIFSKLKPQLPTCRVIFTPHLKEWERLSGIPIEEQTYERNREAVDRLGATVCT
;
A
#
# COMPACT_ATOMS: atom_id res chain seq x y z
N MET A 1 -19.30 1.60 -5.84
CA MET A 1 -18.77 2.69 -5.00
C MET A 1 -19.71 2.90 -3.83
N GLU A 2 -19.27 2.55 -2.62
CA GLU A 2 -19.99 2.89 -1.39
C GLU A 2 -19.53 4.29 -0.93
N THR A 3 -20.48 5.17 -0.68
CA THR A 3 -20.20 6.44 0.01
C THR A 3 -20.16 6.16 1.50
N LEU A 4 -19.06 6.52 2.17
CA LEU A 4 -18.97 6.45 3.62
C LEU A 4 -19.92 7.50 4.23
N ASN A 5 -21.15 7.09 4.54
CA ASN A 5 -22.17 7.96 5.10
C ASN A 5 -21.92 8.32 6.57
N SER A 6 -21.02 7.60 7.24
CA SER A 6 -20.54 7.93 8.58
C SER A 6 -19.14 7.33 8.79
N ILE A 7 -18.28 8.05 9.52
CA ILE A 7 -16.95 7.58 9.91
C ILE A 7 -17.06 7.13 11.37
N ASN A 8 -16.86 5.83 11.61
CA ASN A 8 -16.78 5.29 12.97
C ASN A 8 -15.31 5.01 13.32
N ILE A 9 -14.74 5.85 14.18
CA ILE A 9 -13.38 5.65 14.72
C ILE A 9 -13.53 4.87 16.04
N PRO A 10 -13.04 3.63 16.13
CA PRO A 10 -13.22 2.82 17.33
C PRO A 10 -12.49 3.45 18.52
N LYS A 11 -13.15 3.50 19.68
CA LYS A 11 -12.50 3.90 20.94
C LYS A 11 -11.50 2.82 21.36
N ARG A 12 -10.30 3.25 21.74
CA ARG A 12 -9.28 2.35 22.29
C ARG A 12 -9.74 1.74 23.62
N LYS A 13 -9.50 0.44 23.79
CA LYS A 13 -9.75 -0.27 25.06
C LYS A 13 -8.66 0.07 26.06
N GLU A 14 -9.00 0.16 27.34
CA GLU A 14 -8.02 0.44 28.40
C GLU A 14 -7.01 -0.70 28.54
N ASP A 15 -7.49 -1.94 28.51
CA ASP A 15 -6.64 -3.14 28.48
C ASP A 15 -6.34 -3.54 27.03
N SER A 16 -5.38 -2.83 26.43
CA SER A 16 -4.91 -3.10 25.07
C SER A 16 -3.42 -2.88 24.93
N HIS A 17 -2.83 -3.54 23.94
CA HIS A 17 -1.43 -3.43 23.59
C HIS A 17 -1.25 -3.08 22.11
N LYS A 18 -0.02 -2.74 21.72
CA LYS A 18 0.34 -2.39 20.34
C LYS A 18 -0.04 -3.44 19.29
N GLY A 19 -0.22 -4.70 19.67
CA GLY A 19 -0.69 -5.75 18.76
C GLY A 19 -2.15 -5.63 18.36
N ASP A 20 -3.00 -4.97 19.17
CA ASP A 20 -4.44 -4.87 18.92
C ASP A 20 -4.80 -3.81 17.88
N TYR A 21 -3.86 -2.92 17.57
CA TYR A 21 -4.05 -1.78 16.67
C TYR A 21 -3.42 -2.00 15.30
N GLY A 22 -3.22 -3.27 14.94
CA GLY A 22 -2.72 -3.69 13.65
C GLY A 22 -1.22 -3.51 13.46
N LYS A 23 -0.67 -4.36 12.61
CA LYS A 23 0.70 -4.32 12.13
C LYS A 23 0.70 -3.97 10.65
N ILE A 24 1.37 -2.90 10.27
CA ILE A 24 1.36 -2.39 8.90
C ILE A 24 2.75 -2.52 8.28
N LEU A 25 2.81 -3.09 7.08
CA LEU A 25 4.00 -3.07 6.23
C LEU A 25 3.85 -2.00 5.14
N LEU A 26 4.87 -1.16 4.99
CA LEU A 26 4.95 -0.13 3.95
C LEU A 26 6.09 -0.51 3.01
N ILE A 27 5.80 -0.71 1.71
CA ILE A 27 6.77 -1.12 0.69
C ILE A 27 6.89 -0.02 -0.36
N GLY A 28 8.07 0.59 -0.46
CA GLY A 28 8.29 1.67 -1.42
C GLY A 28 9.59 2.40 -1.15
N GLY A 29 9.73 3.62 -1.65
CA GLY A 29 10.92 4.43 -1.44
C GLY A 29 12.16 3.85 -2.13
N SER A 30 12.27 4.07 -3.43
CA SER A 30 13.52 3.90 -4.18
C SER A 30 14.59 4.86 -3.64
N ALA A 31 15.84 4.66 -4.09
CA ALA A 31 16.98 5.48 -3.66
C ALA A 31 16.74 6.99 -3.86
N ASN A 32 15.97 7.37 -4.87
CA ASN A 32 15.70 8.77 -5.24
C ASN A 32 14.35 9.29 -4.73
N LEU A 33 13.43 8.40 -4.34
CA LEU A 33 12.05 8.75 -3.96
C LEU A 33 11.70 8.32 -2.52
N GLY A 34 12.70 8.22 -1.64
CA GLY A 34 12.52 7.84 -0.25
C GLY A 34 11.57 8.74 0.56
N GLY A 35 11.43 10.01 0.16
CA GLY A 35 10.51 10.94 0.82
C GLY A 35 9.05 10.49 0.79
N ALA A 36 8.61 9.82 -0.29
CA ALA A 36 7.23 9.37 -0.43
C ALA A 36 6.86 8.32 0.62
N ILE A 37 7.68 7.28 0.78
CA ILE A 37 7.43 6.23 1.78
C ILE A 37 7.57 6.75 3.21
N MET A 38 8.44 7.74 3.45
CA MET A 38 8.57 8.40 4.75
C MET A 38 7.30 9.17 5.14
N LEU A 39 6.63 9.83 4.19
CA LEU A 39 5.36 10.51 4.44
C LEU A 39 4.26 9.49 4.80
N ALA A 40 4.18 8.38 4.06
CA ALA A 40 3.25 7.30 4.36
C ALA A 40 3.51 6.69 5.75
N ALA A 41 4.77 6.44 6.10
CA ALA A 41 5.16 5.92 7.42
C ALA A 41 4.69 6.85 8.55
N ARG A 42 4.95 8.15 8.43
CA ARG A 42 4.50 9.12 9.43
C ARG A 42 2.98 9.15 9.53
N ALA A 43 2.27 9.14 8.40
CA ALA A 43 0.81 9.10 8.39
C ALA A 43 0.28 7.86 9.14
N CYS A 44 0.89 6.68 8.98
CA CYS A 44 0.52 5.48 9.72
C CYS A 44 0.79 5.59 11.23
N VAL A 45 1.88 6.22 11.66
CA VAL A 45 2.11 6.48 13.10
C VAL A 45 1.01 7.38 13.65
N PHE A 46 0.76 8.52 12.99
CA PHE A 46 -0.21 9.50 13.47
C PHE A 46 -1.67 9.02 13.37
N SER A 47 -1.97 8.07 12.49
CA SER A 47 -3.31 7.44 12.43
C SER A 47 -3.58 6.49 13.59
N GLY A 48 -2.56 6.15 14.39
CA GLY A 48 -2.70 5.28 15.55
C GLY A 48 -2.48 3.80 15.23
N SER A 49 -1.69 3.48 14.22
CA SER A 49 -1.26 2.10 13.95
C SER A 49 -0.46 1.55 15.13
N GLY A 50 -0.65 0.26 15.43
CA GLY A 50 0.00 -0.39 16.56
C GLY A 50 1.50 -0.62 16.35
N LEU A 51 1.85 -1.19 15.20
CA LEU A 51 3.22 -1.42 14.77
C LEU A 51 3.35 -1.10 13.28
N ILE A 52 4.45 -0.47 12.89
CA ILE A 52 4.75 -0.23 11.47
C ILE A 52 6.17 -0.70 11.13
N THR A 53 6.30 -1.30 9.96
CA THR A 53 7.58 -1.64 9.34
C THR A 53 7.64 -1.05 7.95
N VAL A 54 8.77 -0.46 7.59
CA VAL A 54 9.03 0.12 6.27
C VAL A 54 10.09 -0.70 5.56
N ALA A 55 9.70 -1.34 4.47
CA ALA A 55 10.61 -1.97 3.51
C ALA A 55 10.96 -0.94 2.43
N THR A 56 12.18 -0.41 2.49
CA THR A 56 12.64 0.67 1.60
C THR A 56 14.08 0.45 1.16
N HIS A 57 14.56 1.22 0.19
CA HIS A 57 15.96 1.23 -0.17
C HIS A 57 16.87 1.63 1.03
N PRO A 58 18.03 0.98 1.26
CA PRO A 58 18.90 1.24 2.41
C PRO A 58 19.35 2.68 2.63
N THR A 59 19.50 3.43 1.53
CA THR A 59 19.86 4.86 1.58
C THR A 59 18.86 5.70 2.37
N ASN A 60 17.62 5.23 2.50
CA ASN A 60 16.53 5.96 3.15
C ASN A 60 16.47 5.69 4.67
N HIS A 61 17.17 4.68 5.20
CA HIS A 61 17.02 4.22 6.58
C HIS A 61 17.36 5.31 7.61
N SER A 62 18.51 5.98 7.45
CA SER A 62 18.95 7.02 8.39
C SER A 62 18.00 8.24 8.38
N ALA A 63 17.60 8.67 7.18
CA ALA A 63 16.66 9.76 7.02
C ALA A 63 15.27 9.43 7.61
N LEU A 64 14.82 8.18 7.44
CA LEU A 64 13.56 7.68 7.98
C LEU A 64 13.58 7.70 9.51
N HIS A 65 14.57 7.09 10.15
CA HIS A 65 14.68 7.10 11.61
C HIS A 65 14.87 8.50 12.19
N SER A 66 15.50 9.43 11.45
CA SER A 66 15.62 10.82 11.88
C SER A 66 14.27 11.58 11.93
N ARG A 67 13.26 11.10 11.22
CA ARG A 67 11.94 11.76 11.07
C ARG A 67 10.77 10.96 11.66
N CYS A 68 10.94 9.66 11.78
CA CYS A 68 9.93 8.69 12.23
C CYS A 68 10.65 7.53 12.95
N PRO A 69 11.24 7.78 14.13
CA PRO A 69 11.96 6.75 14.89
C PRO A 69 11.06 5.62 15.40
N GLU A 70 9.74 5.79 15.40
CA GLU A 70 8.76 4.77 15.77
C GLU A 70 8.66 3.65 14.73
N ALA A 71 9.07 3.92 13.48
CA ALA A 71 9.03 2.96 12.40
C ALA A 71 10.21 1.98 12.48
N MET A 72 9.93 0.69 12.41
CA MET A 72 10.96 -0.30 12.08
C MET A 72 11.30 -0.17 10.60
N VAL A 73 12.55 -0.43 10.22
CA VAL A 73 13.00 -0.36 8.83
C VAL A 73 13.73 -1.64 8.43
N ILE A 74 13.48 -2.10 7.21
CA ILE A 74 14.17 -3.25 6.60
C ILE A 74 14.60 -2.88 5.17
N ASP A 75 15.70 -3.49 4.71
CA ASP A 75 16.07 -3.40 3.29
C ASP A 75 15.03 -4.14 2.46
N ILE A 76 14.46 -3.46 1.46
CA ILE A 76 13.51 -4.04 0.51
C ILE A 76 14.09 -5.25 -0.25
N ASN A 77 15.41 -5.37 -0.36
CA ASN A 77 16.09 -6.49 -1.01
C ASN A 77 16.41 -7.65 -0.06
N ASP A 78 16.24 -7.50 1.26
CA ASP A 78 16.33 -8.62 2.21
C ASP A 78 15.05 -9.44 2.12
N THR A 79 15.01 -10.34 1.14
CA THR A 79 13.83 -11.18 0.85
C THR A 79 13.40 -12.02 2.04
N LYS A 80 14.34 -12.49 2.86
CA LYS A 80 14.02 -13.28 4.06
C LYS A 80 13.28 -12.44 5.09
N MET A 81 13.77 -11.23 5.35
CA MET A 81 13.09 -10.32 6.27
C MET A 81 11.76 -9.82 5.67
N LEU A 82 11.73 -9.54 4.37
CA LEU A 82 10.53 -9.08 3.68
C LEU A 82 9.41 -10.13 3.73
N THR A 83 9.70 -11.40 3.42
CA THR A 83 8.73 -12.51 3.58
C THR A 83 8.19 -12.56 5.01
N LYS A 84 9.08 -12.52 6.01
CA LYS A 84 8.67 -12.53 7.41
C LYS A 84 7.76 -11.36 7.76
N MET A 85 8.04 -10.16 7.27
CA MET A 85 7.20 -8.99 7.53
C MET A 85 5.87 -9.06 6.79
N ILE A 86 5.83 -9.60 5.57
CA ILE A 86 4.58 -9.87 4.85
C ILE A 86 3.72 -10.83 5.68
N GLU A 87 4.26 -11.96 6.14
CA GLU A 87 3.48 -12.95 6.91
C GLU A 87 2.97 -12.43 8.26
N MET A 88 3.69 -11.50 8.89
CA MET A 88 3.38 -11.02 10.24
C MET A 88 2.45 -9.81 10.30
N THR A 89 2.08 -9.20 9.17
CA THR A 89 1.32 -7.94 9.13
C THR A 89 -0.14 -8.13 8.75
N ASP A 90 -1.00 -7.22 9.19
CA ASP A 90 -2.44 -7.26 8.91
C ASP A 90 -2.79 -6.46 7.64
N SER A 91 -2.01 -5.40 7.37
CA SER A 91 -2.21 -4.51 6.23
C SER A 91 -0.88 -4.16 5.58
N ILE A 92 -0.88 -4.06 4.25
CA ILE A 92 0.29 -3.77 3.44
C ILE A 92 -0.04 -2.62 2.49
N LEU A 93 0.79 -1.58 2.50
CA LEU A 93 0.79 -0.54 1.47
C LEU A 93 1.98 -0.77 0.55
N ILE A 94 1.77 -0.75 -0.75
CA ILE A 94 2.84 -0.79 -1.75
C ILE A 94 2.69 0.35 -2.75
N GLY A 95 3.81 1.00 -3.08
CA GLY A 95 3.88 1.93 -4.21
C GLY A 95 4.45 3.33 -3.97
N PRO A 96 4.35 3.96 -2.78
CA PRO A 96 4.88 5.32 -2.59
C PRO A 96 6.38 5.42 -2.89
N GLY A 97 6.71 6.04 -4.02
CA GLY A 97 8.08 6.18 -4.51
C GLY A 97 8.77 4.86 -4.87
N LEU A 98 8.02 3.79 -5.13
CA LEU A 98 8.55 2.47 -5.46
C LEU A 98 9.39 2.49 -6.75
N GLY A 99 9.02 3.35 -7.70
CA GLY A 99 9.55 3.36 -9.05
C GLY A 99 8.86 2.33 -9.94
N VAL A 100 8.78 2.63 -11.24
CA VAL A 100 8.17 1.77 -12.27
C VAL A 100 9.19 0.93 -13.05
N ASP A 101 10.36 0.73 -12.46
CA ASP A 101 11.47 -0.01 -13.04
C ASP A 101 11.38 -1.53 -12.70
N PHE A 102 12.41 -2.27 -13.07
CA PHE A 102 12.50 -3.70 -12.79
C PHE A 102 12.43 -4.02 -11.28
N LYS A 103 12.97 -3.15 -10.40
CA LYS A 103 12.94 -3.37 -8.96
C LYS A 103 11.52 -3.22 -8.41
N GLY A 104 10.77 -2.21 -8.88
CA GLY A 104 9.36 -2.06 -8.52
C GLY A 104 8.52 -3.25 -8.95
N ASN A 105 8.70 -3.73 -10.19
CA ASN A 105 8.01 -4.93 -10.69
C ASN A 105 8.30 -6.17 -9.85
N ASN A 106 9.57 -6.36 -9.46
CA ASN A 106 9.97 -7.48 -8.61
C ASN A 106 9.34 -7.39 -7.22
N ALA A 107 9.31 -6.20 -6.61
CA ALA A 107 8.71 -6.00 -5.30
C ALA A 107 7.22 -6.37 -5.29
N ILE A 108 6.46 -5.96 -6.32
CA ILE A 108 5.05 -6.34 -6.46
C ILE A 108 4.89 -7.84 -6.69
N THR A 109 5.67 -8.41 -7.61
CA THR A 109 5.62 -9.86 -7.88
C THR A 109 5.92 -10.67 -6.62
N PHE A 110 6.95 -10.29 -5.88
CA PHE A 110 7.33 -10.91 -4.62
C PHE A 110 6.23 -10.77 -3.57
N LEU A 111 5.65 -9.58 -3.42
CA LEU A 111 4.53 -9.36 -2.50
C LEU A 111 3.35 -10.28 -2.84
N LEU A 112 2.92 -10.31 -4.09
CA LEU A 112 1.78 -11.10 -4.54
C LEU A 112 1.98 -12.62 -4.34
N GLN A 113 3.22 -13.10 -4.35
CA GLN A 113 3.54 -14.51 -4.07
C GLN A 113 3.47 -14.87 -2.59
N ASN A 114 3.64 -13.91 -1.69
CA ASN A 114 3.74 -14.14 -0.24
C ASN A 114 2.52 -13.62 0.54
N ILE A 115 1.66 -12.81 -0.08
CA ILE A 115 0.49 -12.23 0.57
C ILE A 115 -0.55 -13.29 0.94
N GLN A 116 -1.19 -13.11 2.10
CA GLN A 116 -2.11 -14.04 2.72
C GLN A 116 -3.57 -13.55 2.64
N PRO A 117 -4.56 -14.45 2.58
CA PRO A 117 -5.96 -14.08 2.38
C PRO A 117 -6.56 -13.14 3.45
N HIS A 118 -6.06 -13.19 4.68
CA HIS A 118 -6.57 -12.38 5.80
C HIS A 118 -6.12 -10.91 5.76
N GLN A 119 -5.17 -10.58 4.88
CA GLN A 119 -4.52 -9.27 4.86
C GLN A 119 -5.32 -8.25 4.03
N ASN A 120 -5.01 -6.97 4.23
CA ASN A 120 -5.45 -5.89 3.35
C ASN A 120 -4.27 -5.38 2.52
N LEU A 121 -4.43 -5.33 1.21
CA LEU A 121 -3.44 -4.77 0.28
C LEU A 121 -3.91 -3.40 -0.22
N ILE A 122 -3.12 -2.37 0.01
CA ILE A 122 -3.32 -1.03 -0.54
C ILE A 122 -2.27 -0.81 -1.62
N VAL A 123 -2.73 -0.53 -2.84
CA VAL A 123 -1.90 -0.31 -4.01
C VAL A 123 -2.00 1.17 -4.40
N ASP A 124 -0.89 1.88 -4.29
CA ASP A 124 -0.82 3.33 -4.47
C ASP A 124 0.23 3.74 -5.51
N GLY A 125 0.07 4.91 -6.10
CA GLY A 125 1.09 5.57 -6.94
C GLY A 125 1.73 4.68 -8.02
N ASP A 126 3.06 4.53 -7.96
CA ASP A 126 3.85 3.75 -8.91
C ASP A 126 3.35 2.29 -9.02
N ALA A 127 2.86 1.71 -7.92
CA ALA A 127 2.35 0.35 -7.94
C ALA A 127 1.08 0.25 -8.79
N ILE A 128 0.19 1.24 -8.79
CA ILE A 128 -0.98 1.26 -9.67
C ILE A 128 -0.55 1.23 -11.14
N THR A 129 0.47 2.03 -11.48
CA THR A 129 1.03 2.05 -12.84
C THR A 129 1.67 0.73 -13.24
N ILE A 130 2.27 0.00 -12.31
CA ILE A 130 2.79 -1.35 -12.56
C ILE A 130 1.64 -2.36 -12.74
N PHE A 131 0.64 -2.33 -11.85
CA PHE A 131 -0.55 -3.18 -11.94
C PHE A 131 -1.29 -2.99 -13.27
N SER A 132 -1.42 -1.76 -13.76
CA SER A 132 -2.08 -1.49 -15.04
C SER A 132 -1.33 -2.08 -16.25
N LYS A 133 0.00 -2.19 -16.16
CA LYS A 133 0.86 -2.75 -17.22
C LYS A 133 0.94 -4.27 -17.15
N LEU A 134 1.17 -4.82 -15.96
CA LEU A 134 1.36 -6.26 -15.75
C LEU A 134 0.03 -7.02 -15.72
N LYS A 135 -1.06 -6.35 -15.32
CA LYS A 135 -2.39 -6.93 -15.13
C LYS A 135 -2.34 -8.29 -14.40
N PRO A 136 -1.66 -8.38 -13.24
CA PRO A 136 -1.60 -9.63 -12.50
C PRO A 136 -3.00 -10.02 -12.02
N GLN A 137 -3.20 -11.32 -11.78
CA GLN A 137 -4.37 -11.76 -11.04
C GLN A 137 -4.34 -11.14 -9.64
N LEU A 138 -5.46 -10.56 -9.22
CA LEU A 138 -5.56 -10.04 -7.86
C LEU A 138 -5.50 -11.18 -6.84
N PRO A 139 -4.81 -10.98 -5.70
CA PRO A 139 -4.81 -11.95 -4.62
C PRO A 139 -6.22 -12.11 -4.04
N THR A 140 -6.44 -13.20 -3.31
CA THR A 140 -7.73 -13.49 -2.65
C THR A 140 -8.00 -12.58 -1.45
N CYS A 141 -6.99 -11.86 -0.98
CA CYS A 141 -7.11 -10.90 0.11
C CYS A 141 -7.86 -9.64 -0.34
N ARG A 142 -8.21 -8.75 0.60
CA ARG A 142 -8.85 -7.48 0.24
C ARG A 142 -7.85 -6.57 -0.47
N VAL A 143 -8.16 -6.11 -1.68
CA VAL A 143 -7.33 -5.16 -2.43
C VAL A 143 -8.01 -3.80 -2.54
N ILE A 144 -7.26 -2.74 -2.28
CA ILE A 144 -7.69 -1.34 -2.31
C ILE A 144 -6.73 -0.57 -3.22
N PHE A 145 -7.24 0.04 -4.28
CA PHE A 145 -6.47 0.96 -5.13
C PHE A 145 -6.78 2.41 -4.74
N THR A 146 -5.76 3.28 -4.74
CA THR A 146 -5.90 4.72 -4.45
C THR A 146 -5.49 5.61 -5.64
N PRO A 147 -6.08 5.43 -6.83
CA PRO A 147 -5.63 6.13 -8.03
C PRO A 147 -6.08 7.58 -8.06
N HIS A 148 -5.21 8.49 -8.49
CA HIS A 148 -5.67 9.76 -9.05
C HIS A 148 -6.26 9.55 -10.48
N LEU A 149 -6.90 10.55 -11.09
CA LEU A 149 -7.56 10.44 -12.42
C LEU A 149 -6.71 9.77 -13.52
N LYS A 150 -5.42 10.13 -13.62
CA LYS A 150 -4.49 9.55 -14.63
C LYS A 150 -4.06 8.11 -14.33
N GLU A 151 -4.08 7.69 -13.09
CA GLU A 151 -3.76 6.32 -12.66
C GLU A 151 -4.98 5.44 -12.88
N TRP A 152 -6.16 6.01 -12.60
CA TRP A 152 -7.42 5.34 -12.89
C TRP A 152 -7.62 5.16 -14.38
N GLU A 153 -7.27 6.13 -15.21
CA GLU A 153 -7.26 5.97 -16.68
C GLU A 153 -6.38 4.79 -17.10
N ARG A 154 -5.16 4.67 -16.56
CA ARG A 154 -4.27 3.54 -16.86
C ARG A 154 -4.85 2.20 -16.40
N LEU A 155 -5.43 2.17 -15.20
CA LEU A 155 -5.92 0.93 -14.59
C LEU A 155 -7.25 0.46 -15.20
N SER A 156 -8.18 1.38 -15.43
CA SER A 156 -9.53 1.09 -15.94
C SER A 156 -9.63 1.13 -17.47
N GLY A 157 -8.70 1.84 -18.14
CA GLY A 157 -8.77 2.13 -19.57
C GLY A 157 -9.79 3.22 -19.95
N ILE A 158 -10.36 3.93 -18.97
CA ILE A 158 -11.36 5.00 -19.21
C ILE A 158 -10.64 6.35 -19.31
N PRO A 159 -10.70 7.04 -20.48
CA PRO A 159 -10.15 8.38 -20.65
C PRO A 159 -10.69 9.35 -19.58
N ILE A 160 -9.87 10.29 -19.11
CA ILE A 160 -10.26 11.22 -18.01
C ILE A 160 -11.60 11.91 -18.27
N GLU A 161 -11.84 12.37 -19.50
CA GLU A 161 -13.07 13.02 -19.94
C GLU A 161 -14.32 12.12 -19.86
N GLU A 162 -14.12 10.80 -19.79
CA GLU A 162 -15.16 9.77 -19.78
C GLU A 162 -15.35 9.12 -18.40
N GLN A 163 -14.62 9.57 -17.36
CA GLN A 163 -14.66 9.03 -16.00
C GLN A 163 -15.92 9.48 -15.23
N THR A 164 -17.10 9.16 -15.74
CA THR A 164 -18.37 9.38 -15.04
C THR A 164 -18.55 8.39 -13.88
N TYR A 165 -19.45 8.71 -12.96
CA TYR A 165 -19.75 7.84 -11.81
C TYR A 165 -20.15 6.43 -12.24
N GLU A 166 -21.02 6.30 -13.24
CA GLU A 166 -21.53 5.03 -13.74
C GLU A 166 -20.43 4.19 -14.37
N ARG A 167 -19.62 4.78 -15.25
CA ARG A 167 -18.52 4.07 -15.93
C ARG A 167 -17.43 3.65 -14.95
N ASN A 168 -17.10 4.51 -13.99
CA ASN A 168 -16.16 4.17 -12.93
C ASN A 168 -16.70 3.01 -12.08
N ARG A 169 -17.99 3.03 -11.72
CA ARG A 169 -18.62 1.95 -10.96
C ARG A 169 -18.55 0.61 -11.69
N GLU A 170 -18.89 0.57 -12.98
CA GLU A 170 -18.79 -0.65 -13.78
C GLU A 170 -17.36 -1.17 -13.90
N ALA A 171 -16.37 -0.28 -14.00
CA ALA A 171 -14.96 -0.68 -14.01
C ALA A 171 -14.50 -1.23 -12.65
N VAL A 172 -14.94 -0.63 -11.53
CA VAL A 172 -14.66 -1.14 -10.18
C VAL A 172 -15.26 -2.53 -9.98
N ASP A 173 -16.52 -2.73 -10.37
CA ASP A 173 -17.22 -4.01 -10.23
C ASP A 173 -16.53 -5.13 -11.04
N ARG A 174 -16.03 -4.81 -12.25
CA ARG A 174 -15.23 -5.73 -13.06
C ARG A 174 -13.84 -6.02 -12.50
N LEU A 175 -13.21 -5.03 -11.85
CA LEU A 175 -11.88 -5.19 -11.26
C LEU A 175 -11.91 -6.14 -10.04
N GLY A 176 -13.03 -6.21 -9.33
CA GLY A 176 -13.15 -7.05 -8.13
C GLY A 176 -12.34 -6.53 -6.95
N ALA A 177 -12.08 -5.22 -6.90
CA ALA A 177 -11.32 -4.56 -5.84
C ALA A 177 -12.05 -3.33 -5.32
N THR A 178 -11.62 -2.82 -4.17
CA THR A 178 -12.04 -1.49 -3.70
C THR A 178 -11.21 -0.43 -4.42
N VAL A 179 -11.82 0.67 -4.84
CA VAL A 179 -11.11 1.81 -5.43
C VAL A 179 -11.55 3.08 -4.73
N CYS A 180 -10.58 3.84 -4.24
CA CYS A 180 -10.78 5.15 -3.60
C CYS A 180 -10.29 6.23 -4.56
N THR A 181 -11.23 6.90 -5.23
CA THR A 181 -11.02 8.06 -6.11
C THR A 181 -11.60 9.32 -5.49
#